data_AF-A0A851F0J9-F1
#
_entry.id   AF-A0A851F0J9-F1
#
_cell.length_a   1.000
_cell.length_b   1.000
_cell.length_c   1.000
_cell.angle_alpha   90.00
_cell.angle_beta   90.00
_cell.angle_gamma   90.00
#
_symmetry.space_group_name_H-M   'P 1'
#
loop_
_entity.id
_entity.type
_entity.pdbx_description
1 polymer ?
#
loop_
_entity_poly.entity_id
_entity_poly.type
_entity_poly.pdbx_seq_one_letter_code
_entity_poly.pdbx_strand_id
1 'polypeptide(L)'
;WDHFQGQCYYFSKDEANWTTSLESCRALGASLAILRTEEELGFALRCESRRNYWIGLEQRDNGWWWIDGTAFDPGFEVRADNSCGVLNHLGIGPSFCRTQKSWICSRPDNSVLWKE
;
A
#
# COMPACT_ATOMS: atom_id res chain seq x y z
N TRP A 1 -0.87 3.80 14.45
CA TRP A 1 -1.15 2.48 13.87
C TRP A 1 -2.60 2.20 14.15
N ASP A 2 -3.40 1.98 13.11
CA ASP A 2 -4.80 1.62 13.20
C ASP A 2 -4.91 0.10 13.02
N HIS A 3 -5.70 -0.57 13.87
CA HIS A 3 -5.80 -2.03 13.89
C HIS A 3 -7.02 -2.49 13.10
N PHE A 4 -6.82 -3.42 12.17
CA PHE A 4 -7.89 -4.01 11.38
C PHE A 4 -7.52 -5.43 10.95
N GLN A 5 -8.40 -6.40 11.21
CA GLN A 5 -8.25 -7.80 10.80
C GLN A 5 -6.87 -8.43 11.09
N GLY A 6 -6.31 -8.17 12.27
CA GLY A 6 -5.01 -8.74 12.67
C GLY A 6 -3.80 -8.10 11.97
N GLN A 7 -4.00 -6.94 11.32
CA GLN A 7 -2.94 -6.09 10.79
C GLN A 7 -2.96 -4.73 11.49
N CYS A 8 -1.78 -4.13 11.59
CA CYS A 8 -1.58 -2.75 12.00
C CYS A 8 -1.27 -1.91 10.76
N TYR A 9 -1.97 -0.80 10.57
CA TYR A 9 -1.78 0.14 9.46
C TYR A 9 -1.22 1.48 9.95
N TYR A 10 -0.20 2.02 9.28
CA TYR A 10 0.35 3.34 9.58
C TYR A 10 0.21 4.25 8.37
N PHE A 11 -0.52 5.35 8.52
CA PHE A 11 -0.69 6.37 7.50
C PHE A 11 0.34 7.49 7.73
N SER A 12 1.23 7.69 6.76
CA SER A 12 2.26 8.73 6.88
C SER A 12 1.65 10.13 6.86
N LYS A 13 2.30 11.05 7.57
CA LYS A 13 2.02 12.49 7.47
C LYS A 13 2.89 13.16 6.41
N ASP A 14 4.10 12.65 6.24
CA ASP A 14 5.09 13.10 5.28
C ASP A 14 4.84 12.51 3.90
N GLU A 15 5.52 13.06 2.89
CA GLU A 15 5.47 12.59 1.51
C GLU A 15 6.85 12.15 1.02
N ALA A 16 6.86 11.07 0.23
CA ALA A 16 8.07 10.55 -0.39
C ALA A 16 7.73 9.84 -1.70
N ASN A 17 8.77 9.49 -2.48
CA ASN A 17 8.60 8.58 -3.61
C ASN A 17 8.31 7.15 -3.11
N TRP A 18 7.85 6.27 -4.01
CA TRP A 18 7.43 4.92 -3.63
C TRP A 18 8.55 4.10 -2.97
N THR A 19 9.77 4.17 -3.51
CA THR A 19 10.94 3.42 -2.99
C THR A 19 11.31 3.88 -1.58
N THR A 20 11.42 5.19 -1.34
CA THR A 20 11.71 5.76 -0.03
C THR A 20 10.58 5.50 0.97
N SER A 21 9.33 5.44 0.49
CA SER A 21 8.18 5.06 1.30
C SER A 21 8.26 3.60 1.77
N LEU A 22 8.67 2.69 0.88
CA LEU A 22 8.92 1.29 1.22
C LEU A 22 10.04 1.14 2.25
N GLU A 23 11.14 1.88 2.10
CA GLU A 23 12.24 1.91 3.07
C GLU A 23 11.79 2.45 4.42
N SER A 24 10.96 3.49 4.43
CA SER A 24 10.36 4.05 5.66
C SER A 24 9.52 3.01 6.40
N CYS A 25 8.72 2.21 5.68
CA CYS A 25 7.99 1.11 6.30
C CYS A 25 8.91 0.03 6.85
N ARG A 26 9.95 -0.36 6.09
CA ARG A 26 10.94 -1.37 6.52
C ARG A 26 11.66 -0.96 7.80
N ALA A 27 12.01 0.31 7.94
CA ALA A 27 12.61 0.86 9.16
C ALA A 27 11.71 0.70 10.41
N LEU A 28 10.39 0.56 10.22
CA LEU A 28 9.41 0.33 11.27
C LEU A 28 9.07 -1.16 11.48
N GLY A 29 9.81 -2.07 10.84
CA GLY A 29 9.50 -3.51 10.84
C GLY A 29 8.18 -3.82 10.11
N ALA A 30 7.89 -3.06 9.07
CA ALA A 30 6.67 -3.17 8.27
C ALA A 30 7.00 -3.13 6.77
N SER A 31 5.96 -3.20 5.95
CA SER A 31 6.05 -3.04 4.49
C SER A 31 5.01 -2.03 4.03
N LEU A 32 5.06 -1.58 2.77
CA LEU A 32 3.91 -0.84 2.22
C LEU A 32 2.66 -1.73 2.24
N ALA A 33 1.51 -1.12 2.49
CA ALA A 33 0.27 -1.87 2.71
C ALA A 33 -0.15 -2.66 1.48
N ILE A 34 -0.47 -3.93 1.70
CA ILE A 34 -1.12 -4.79 0.72
C ILE A 34 -2.62 -4.77 1.06
N LEU A 35 -3.46 -4.40 0.09
CA LEU A 35 -4.91 -4.26 0.26
C LEU A 35 -5.59 -5.20 -0.72
N ARG A 36 -5.81 -6.45 -0.30
CA ARG A 36 -6.32 -7.53 -1.16
C ARG A 36 -7.83 -7.60 -1.17
N THR A 37 -8.44 -7.34 -0.02
CA THR A 37 -9.87 -7.53 0.15
C THR A 37 -10.60 -6.21 0.06
N GLU A 38 -11.88 -6.27 -0.32
CA GLU A 38 -12.74 -5.09 -0.31
C GLU A 38 -12.86 -4.50 1.10
N GLU A 39 -12.78 -5.32 2.14
CA GLU A 39 -12.80 -4.88 3.53
C GLU A 39 -11.55 -4.08 3.91
N GLU A 40 -10.36 -4.54 3.52
CA GLU A 40 -9.09 -3.83 3.73
C GLU A 40 -9.06 -2.51 2.97
N LEU A 41 -9.48 -2.54 1.70
CA LEU A 41 -9.59 -1.34 0.87
C LEU A 41 -10.58 -0.34 1.49
N GLY A 42 -11.76 -0.81 1.85
CA GLY A 42 -12.79 0.01 2.48
C GLY A 42 -12.35 0.58 3.83
N PHE A 43 -11.58 -0.18 4.62
CA PHE A 43 -10.99 0.31 5.85
C PHE A 43 -9.99 1.45 5.59
N ALA A 44 -9.04 1.25 4.67
CA ALA A 44 -8.05 2.26 4.35
C ALA A 44 -8.68 3.56 3.82
N LEU A 45 -9.70 3.45 2.97
CA LEU A 45 -10.48 4.59 2.48
C LEU A 45 -11.24 5.33 3.57
N ARG A 46 -11.74 4.64 4.60
CA ARG A 46 -12.43 5.27 5.74
C ARG A 46 -11.47 5.98 6.69
N CYS A 47 -10.24 5.47 6.83
CA CYS A 47 -9.24 6.09 7.69
C CYS A 47 -8.76 7.43 7.14
N GLU A 48 -8.44 7.50 5.84
CA GLU A 48 -7.94 8.75 5.25
C GLU A 48 -8.21 8.83 3.75
N SER A 49 -9.33 9.45 3.38
CA SER A 49 -9.79 9.60 2.00
C SER A 49 -9.29 10.86 1.29
N ARG A 50 -8.64 11.79 2.00
CA ARG A 50 -8.32 13.13 1.44
C ARG A 50 -6.99 13.20 0.71
N ARG A 51 -6.12 12.21 0.93
CA ARG A 51 -4.76 12.18 0.37
C ARG A 51 -4.58 10.98 -0.54
N ASN A 52 -3.52 11.05 -1.34
CA ASN A 52 -3.08 9.94 -2.16
C ASN A 52 -1.98 9.20 -1.41
N TYR A 53 -2.10 7.88 -1.33
CA TYR A 53 -1.20 7.03 -0.56
C TYR A 53 -0.52 5.99 -1.41
N TRP A 54 0.81 5.90 -1.34
CA TRP A 54 1.52 4.73 -1.84
C TRP A 54 1.09 3.49 -1.07
N ILE A 55 0.85 2.42 -1.84
CA ILE A 55 0.57 1.07 -1.35
C ILE A 55 1.59 0.10 -1.96
N GLY A 56 1.66 -1.11 -1.44
CA GLY A 56 2.66 -2.13 -1.80
C GLY A 56 2.41 -2.77 -3.16
N LEU A 57 1.98 -2.00 -4.14
CA LEU A 57 1.69 -2.44 -5.50
C LEU A 57 2.65 -1.74 -6.47
N GLU A 58 3.24 -2.50 -7.37
CA GLU A 58 4.13 -1.98 -8.41
C GLU A 58 3.92 -2.71 -9.72
N GLN A 59 4.19 -2.02 -10.82
CA GLN A 59 4.19 -2.63 -12.13
C GLN A 59 5.57 -3.26 -12.40
N ARG A 60 5.59 -4.54 -12.76
CA ARG A 60 6.79 -5.27 -13.18
C ARG A 60 6.53 -5.97 -14.51
N ASP A 61 7.49 -5.86 -15.43
CA ASP A 61 7.42 -6.40 -16.78
C ASP A 61 6.06 -6.13 -17.44
N ASN A 62 5.20 -7.14 -17.46
CA ASN A 62 3.91 -7.15 -18.17
C ASN A 62 2.70 -7.18 -17.22
N GLY A 63 2.86 -6.83 -15.94
CA GLY A 63 1.77 -6.93 -14.99
C GLY A 63 1.96 -6.14 -13.70
N TRP A 64 0.95 -6.25 -12.85
CA TRP A 64 0.92 -5.61 -11.54
C TRP A 64 1.16 -6.64 -10.45
N TRP A 65 2.00 -6.28 -9.50
CA TRP A 65 2.48 -7.20 -8.47
C TRP A 65 2.45 -6.51 -7.11
N TRP A 66 1.92 -7.22 -6.13
CA TRP A 66 2.15 -6.86 -4.74
C TRP A 66 3.62 -7.14 -4.38
N ILE A 67 4.14 -6.37 -3.43
CA ILE A 67 5.52 -6.47 -2.97
C ILE A 67 5.87 -7.82 -2.33
N ASP A 68 4.89 -8.67 -2.01
CA ASP A 68 5.12 -10.04 -1.58
C ASP A 68 5.17 -11.07 -2.73
N GLY A 69 5.14 -10.60 -3.97
CA GLY A 69 5.30 -11.41 -5.17
C GLY A 69 3.99 -11.98 -5.73
N THR A 70 2.83 -11.67 -5.13
CA THR A 70 1.55 -12.08 -5.68
C THR A 70 1.11 -11.17 -6.83
N ALA A 71 0.60 -11.76 -7.91
CA ALA A 71 0.06 -11.01 -9.04
C ALA A 71 -1.27 -10.33 -8.66
N PHE A 72 -1.53 -9.17 -9.26
CA PHE A 72 -2.77 -8.42 -9.11
C PHE A 72 -3.30 -8.08 -10.50
N ASP A 73 -4.61 -8.27 -10.71
CA ASP A 73 -5.29 -7.79 -11.91
C ASP A 73 -6.14 -6.56 -11.54
N PRO A 74 -5.60 -5.35 -11.73
CA PRO A 74 -6.31 -4.13 -11.41
C PRO A 74 -7.38 -3.72 -12.42
N GLY A 75 -7.45 -4.37 -13.60
CA GLY A 75 -8.30 -3.92 -14.71
C GLY A 75 -7.88 -2.59 -15.36
N PHE A 76 -6.70 -2.05 -15.03
CA PHE A 76 -6.09 -0.90 -15.73
C PHE A 76 -4.80 -1.28 -16.46
N GLU A 77 -4.52 -0.59 -17.57
CA GLU A 77 -3.42 -0.91 -18.50
C GLU A 77 -2.03 -0.85 -17.84
N VAL A 78 -1.17 -1.77 -18.25
CA VAL A 78 0.27 -1.80 -17.96
C VAL A 78 0.93 -0.73 -18.81
N ARG A 79 1.58 0.27 -18.18
CA ARG A 79 2.18 1.41 -18.89
C ARG A 79 3.69 1.27 -19.00
N ALA A 80 4.32 1.70 -20.09
CA ALA A 80 5.79 1.56 -20.25
C ALA A 80 6.62 2.35 -19.20
N ASP A 81 5.97 3.30 -18.56
CA ASP A 81 6.46 4.21 -17.54
C ASP A 81 6.28 3.60 -16.14
N ASN A 82 7.31 2.92 -15.64
CA ASN A 82 7.51 2.43 -14.25
C ASN A 82 6.50 3.03 -13.25
N SER A 83 5.34 2.39 -13.15
CA SER A 83 4.20 2.87 -12.38
C SER A 83 4.06 2.09 -11.09
N CYS A 84 3.62 2.79 -10.05
CA CYS A 84 3.39 2.26 -8.72
C CYS A 84 1.93 2.49 -8.34
N GLY A 85 1.39 1.61 -7.49
CA GLY A 85 0.01 1.66 -7.06
C GLY A 85 -0.20 2.72 -5.99
N VAL A 86 -1.22 3.51 -6.19
CA VAL A 86 -1.68 4.54 -5.25
C VAL A 86 -3.12 4.27 -4.85
N LEU A 87 -3.42 4.46 -3.57
CA LEU A 87 -4.77 4.51 -3.04
C LEU A 87 -5.23 5.97 -2.96
N ASN A 88 -6.43 6.26 -3.44
CA ASN A 88 -7.10 7.55 -3.29
C ASN A 88 -8.61 7.35 -3.10
N HIS A 89 -9.39 8.43 -3.01
CA HIS A 89 -10.85 8.36 -2.82
C HIS A 89 -11.63 7.59 -3.91
N LEU A 90 -11.04 7.35 -5.08
CA LEU A 90 -11.63 6.56 -6.17
C LEU A 90 -11.22 5.07 -6.12
N GLY A 91 -10.31 4.70 -5.23
CA GLY A 91 -9.76 3.35 -5.11
C GLY A 91 -8.28 3.27 -5.49
N ILE A 92 -7.87 2.10 -5.99
CA ILE A 92 -6.50 1.82 -6.41
C ILE A 92 -6.30 2.30 -7.85
N GLY A 93 -5.18 2.98 -8.11
CA GLY A 93 -4.79 3.39 -9.45
C GLY A 93 -3.28 3.45 -9.66
N PRO A 94 -2.81 3.67 -10.89
CA PRO A 94 -1.39 3.84 -11.19
C PRO A 94 -0.92 5.28 -10.97
N SER A 95 0.34 5.45 -10.57
CA SER A 95 1.02 6.74 -10.57
C SER A 95 2.53 6.58 -10.76
N PHE A 96 3.20 7.58 -11.33
CA PHE A 96 4.66 7.54 -11.52
C PHE A 96 5.38 7.40 -10.18
N CYS A 97 6.16 6.32 -10.02
CA CYS A 97 6.79 5.94 -8.74
C CYS A 97 7.65 7.04 -8.11
N ARG A 98 8.18 7.98 -8.92
CA ARG A 98 9.04 9.08 -8.48
C ARG A 98 8.27 10.27 -7.89
N THR A 99 6.95 10.31 -8.03
CA THR A 99 6.14 11.41 -7.47
C THR A 99 6.12 11.32 -5.95
N GLN A 100 6.00 12.46 -5.29
CA GLN A 100 5.90 12.50 -3.83
C GLN A 100 4.43 12.36 -3.42
N LYS A 101 4.18 11.44 -2.49
CA LYS A 101 2.87 11.17 -1.89
C LYS A 101 3.06 10.66 -0.48
N SER A 102 2.02 10.73 0.33
CA SER A 102 1.96 9.97 1.57
C SER A 102 1.97 8.47 1.28
N TRP A 103 2.20 7.63 2.28
CA TRP A 103 2.25 6.18 2.15
C TRP A 103 1.59 5.47 3.32
N ILE A 104 1.12 4.24 3.08
CA ILE A 104 0.53 3.39 4.12
C ILE A 104 1.49 2.23 4.34
N CYS A 105 1.91 2.01 5.59
CA CYS A 105 2.59 0.80 6.00
C CYS A 105 1.60 -0.20 6.58
N SER A 106 1.81 -1.50 6.37
CA SER A 106 1.13 -2.55 7.12
C SER A 106 2.12 -3.56 7.71
N ARG A 107 1.73 -4.16 8.83
CA ARG A 107 2.42 -5.30 9.45
C ARG A 107 1.43 -6.15 10.24
N PRO A 108 1.72 -7.44 10.48
CA PRO A 108 0.95 -8.27 11.40
C PRO A 108 0.83 -7.66 12.79
N ASP A 109 -0.35 -7.80 13.38
CA ASP A 109 -0.57 -7.46 14.78
C ASP A 109 0.03 -8.57 15.67
N ASN A 110 1.16 -8.26 16.29
CA ASN A 110 1.86 -9.18 17.19
C ASN A 110 1.05 -9.58 18.44
N SER A 111 -0.11 -8.95 18.70
CA SER A 111 -1.03 -9.38 19.76
C SER A 111 -1.80 -10.67 19.42
N VAL A 112 -1.81 -11.10 18.14
CA VAL A 112 -2.45 -12.35 17.70
C VAL A 112 -1.59 -13.59 18.03
N LEU A 113 -0.29 -13.43 18.22
CA LEU A 113 0.65 -14.52 18.50
C LEU A 113 0.56 -15.11 19.93
N TRP A 114 -0.26 -14.54 20.80
CA TRP A 114 -0.40 -14.98 22.21
C TRP A 114 -1.79 -15.55 22.54
N LYS A 115 -2.55 -15.97 21.51
CA LYS A 115 -3.91 -16.51 21.67
C LYS A 115 -3.99 -18.05 21.62
N GLU A 116 -2.90 -18.77 21.82
CA GLU A 116 -2.89 -20.23 21.97
C GLU A 116 -2.64 -20.66 23.43
#